data_AF-A0A060YQX5-F1
#
_entry.id   AF-A0A060YQX5-F1
#
_cell.length_a   1.000
_cell.length_b   1.000
_cell.length_c   1.000
_cell.angle_alpha   90.00
_cell.angle_beta   90.00
_cell.angle_gamma   90.00
#
_symmetry.space_group_name_H-M   'P 1'
#
loop_
_entity.id
_entity.type
_entity.pdbx_description
1 polymer ?
#
loop_
_entity_poly.entity_id
_entity_poly.type
_entity_poly.pdbx_seq_one_letter_code
_entity_poly.pdbx_strand_id
1 'polypeptide(L)'
;MSLPLLCCCVIGSSVPSCPISISIIDTPGILSGAKQRVSRGYDFPAVLRWFAERVDRIILLFDAHKLEISDEFSEAIGALRGNEDKLRVVLNKADMVGTQQLMRIYGALMWSLGKVFNTPEVLRVYIGSFWSEPLLVPDNRRLFELEEEDLFSDIQNLPHNAALRKLNDLVKRARLVRVHAHIISYLKKEMPTFRKDKMKKNLIYQLPVIFSKIQLQHHISAGDFPDCAKMQEQLLIHDFTKFKPLKPSLMAALDELLASDIAKLMPLLRQEEIDAGVQPGVQGGAFLGTRAGPFVENDPFGEVENGGEEGEEEGEMAWVVTKDKPKYDEIFYNLAPNEGKLSGTKAKDWMVSTRLPNSVLGRIWKLSDVDRDGMLDDEEFALASHLIEVKLEGHGLPPELPARLVPPSKRRMKGSDI
;
A
#
# COMPACT_ATOMS: atom_id res chain seq x y z
N MET A 1 19.92 1.02 15.81
CA MET A 1 18.43 0.97 15.92
C MET A 1 17.97 -0.17 15.01
N SER A 2 16.89 -0.88 15.30
CA SER A 2 16.52 -2.11 14.58
C SER A 2 15.21 -1.91 13.81
N LEU A 3 15.22 -1.92 12.48
CA LEU A 3 13.99 -1.93 11.66
C LEU A 3 13.44 -3.36 11.63
N PRO A 4 12.32 -3.67 12.31
CA PRO A 4 11.77 -5.02 12.28
C PRO A 4 11.24 -5.33 10.87
N LEU A 5 11.54 -6.53 10.38
CA LEU A 5 10.98 -7.04 9.13
C LEU A 5 10.04 -8.18 9.50
N LEU A 6 8.77 -8.08 9.10
CA LEU A 6 7.77 -9.10 9.38
C LEU A 6 7.52 -9.89 8.10
N CYS A 7 7.65 -11.21 8.18
CA CYS A 7 7.32 -12.12 7.10
C CYS A 7 6.03 -12.86 7.47
N CYS A 8 5.04 -12.87 6.57
CA CYS A 8 3.81 -13.64 6.76
C CYS A 8 3.80 -14.86 5.84
N CYS A 9 3.49 -16.03 6.39
CA CYS A 9 3.27 -17.27 5.64
C CYS A 9 1.87 -17.82 5.89
N VAL A 10 1.19 -18.30 4.86
CA VAL A 10 -0.04 -19.09 4.98
C VAL A 10 0.34 -20.55 5.21
N ILE A 11 -0.12 -21.14 6.32
CA ILE A 11 -0.02 -22.60 6.50
C ILE A 11 -1.31 -23.20 5.96
N GLY A 12 -1.22 -23.89 4.82
CA GLY A 12 -2.31 -24.73 4.35
C GLY A 12 -2.44 -25.95 5.27
N SER A 13 -3.56 -26.05 5.98
CA SER A 13 -3.97 -27.30 6.62
C SER A 13 -4.41 -28.29 5.52
N SER A 14 -3.94 -29.53 5.57
CA SER A 14 -4.44 -30.63 4.72
C SER A 14 -5.84 -31.11 5.12
N VAL A 15 -6.48 -30.44 6.08
CA VAL A 15 -7.79 -30.78 6.63
C VAL A 15 -8.79 -29.69 6.23
N PRO A 16 -9.85 -30.01 5.46
CA PRO A 16 -10.81 -29.05 4.90
C PRO A 16 -11.70 -28.32 5.92
N SER A 17 -11.53 -28.57 7.22
CA SER A 17 -12.35 -28.01 8.31
C SER A 17 -11.59 -27.07 9.26
N CYS A 18 -10.34 -26.70 8.96
CA CYS A 18 -9.55 -25.80 9.80
C CYS A 18 -9.52 -24.40 9.19
N PRO A 19 -9.88 -23.32 9.92
CA PRO A 19 -9.84 -21.97 9.40
C PRO A 19 -8.42 -21.64 8.93
N ILE A 20 -8.30 -21.10 7.72
CA ILE A 20 -7.00 -20.84 7.10
C ILE A 20 -6.31 -19.74 7.92
N SER A 21 -5.24 -20.10 8.61
CA SER A 21 -4.49 -19.22 9.50
C SER A 21 -3.17 -18.80 8.86
N ILE A 22 -2.77 -17.56 9.13
CA ILE A 22 -1.43 -17.05 8.83
C ILE A 22 -0.49 -17.31 10.00
N SER A 23 0.77 -17.54 9.70
CA SER A 23 1.87 -17.51 10.64
C SER A 23 2.73 -16.29 10.37
N ILE A 24 3.02 -15.54 11.43
CA ILE A 24 3.86 -14.35 11.36
C ILE A 24 5.25 -14.71 11.89
N ILE A 25 6.27 -14.34 11.14
CA ILE A 25 7.68 -14.52 11.47
C ILE A 25 8.25 -13.13 11.74
N ASP A 26 8.53 -12.86 13.00
CA ASP A 26 9.25 -11.65 13.40
C ASP A 26 10.76 -11.87 13.23
N THR A 27 11.46 -10.88 12.69
CA THR A 27 12.89 -10.98 12.39
C THR A 27 13.70 -10.01 13.24
N PRO A 28 14.98 -10.31 13.51
CA PRO A 28 15.86 -9.37 14.19
C PRO A 28 16.00 -8.10 13.35
N GLY A 29 15.71 -6.95 13.95
CA GLY A 29 15.64 -5.74 13.13
C GLY A 29 16.98 -5.33 12.52
N ILE A 30 16.90 -4.61 11.41
CA ILE A 30 18.04 -4.22 10.58
C ILE A 30 18.84 -3.14 11.31
N LEU A 31 20.15 -3.33 11.47
CA LEU A 31 20.97 -2.39 12.24
C LEU A 31 21.12 -1.07 11.47
N SER A 32 20.86 0.03 12.16
CA SER A 32 21.19 1.38 11.70
C SER A 32 22.45 1.90 12.41
N GLY A 33 23.43 2.35 11.62
CA GLY A 33 24.57 3.16 12.07
C GLY A 33 25.94 2.48 12.02
N ALA A 34 26.97 3.26 11.65
CA ALA A 34 28.36 2.83 11.50
C ALA A 34 29.03 2.30 12.79
N LYS A 35 28.44 2.53 13.97
CA LYS A 35 28.95 2.06 15.27
C LYS A 35 28.47 0.65 15.65
N GLN A 36 27.51 0.09 14.94
CA GLN A 36 27.04 -1.30 15.11
C GLN A 36 27.62 -2.22 14.02
N ARG A 37 28.89 -2.03 13.63
CA ARG A 37 29.67 -2.98 12.79
C ARG A 37 30.00 -4.29 13.51
N VAL A 38 29.10 -4.79 14.35
CA VAL A 38 29.20 -6.16 14.81
C VAL A 38 28.70 -6.97 13.62
N SER A 39 29.64 -7.50 12.83
CA SER A 39 29.33 -8.51 11.82
C SER A 39 28.36 -9.50 12.45
N ARG A 40 27.13 -9.57 11.93
CA ARG A 40 26.20 -10.61 12.37
C ARG A 40 26.95 -11.95 12.26
N GLY A 41 26.74 -12.85 13.21
CA GLY A 41 27.37 -14.19 13.20
C GLY A 41 26.86 -15.10 12.07
N TYR A 42 26.13 -14.54 11.11
CA TYR A 42 25.46 -15.20 10.00
C TYR A 42 25.19 -14.20 8.88
N ASP A 43 24.99 -14.71 7.66
CA ASP A 43 24.65 -13.91 6.47
C ASP A 43 23.14 -13.55 6.49
N PHE A 44 22.82 -12.37 7.03
CA PHE A 44 21.44 -11.89 7.13
C PHE A 44 20.76 -11.65 5.77
N PRO A 45 21.41 -11.02 4.76
CA PRO A 45 20.87 -10.95 3.41
C PRO A 45 20.53 -12.32 2.80
N ALA A 46 21.34 -13.36 3.03
CA ALA A 46 21.03 -14.71 2.55
C ALA A 46 19.79 -15.31 3.23
N VAL A 47 19.61 -15.09 4.53
CA VAL A 47 18.43 -15.54 5.27
C VAL A 47 17.17 -14.82 4.77
N LEU A 48 17.23 -13.50 4.55
CA LEU A 48 16.12 -12.73 3.99
C LEU A 48 15.72 -13.24 2.60
N ARG A 49 16.69 -13.52 1.74
CA ARG A 49 16.44 -14.12 0.42
C ARG A 49 15.74 -15.48 0.54
N TRP A 50 16.18 -16.32 1.49
CA TRP A 50 15.56 -17.62 1.74
C TRP A 50 14.09 -17.49 2.16
N PHE A 51 13.78 -16.49 3.00
CA PHE A 51 12.40 -16.18 3.36
C PHE A 51 11.60 -15.65 2.18
N ALA A 52 12.14 -14.70 1.41
CA ALA A 52 11.44 -14.09 0.26
C ALA A 52 10.94 -15.12 -0.76
N GLU A 53 11.70 -16.19 -0.97
CA GLU A 53 11.33 -17.32 -1.84
C GLU A 53 10.16 -18.18 -1.33
N ARG A 54 9.80 -18.08 -0.04
CA ARG A 54 8.88 -19.00 0.65
C ARG A 54 7.68 -18.33 1.30
N VAL A 55 7.81 -17.06 1.64
CA VAL A 55 6.76 -16.29 2.31
C VAL A 55 5.74 -15.79 1.30
N ASP A 56 4.54 -15.56 1.80
CA ASP A 56 3.41 -15.05 1.04
C ASP A 56 3.46 -13.52 0.92
N ARG A 57 3.96 -12.85 1.97
CA ARG A 57 3.99 -11.40 2.11
C ARG A 57 5.18 -10.98 2.98
N ILE A 58 5.85 -9.89 2.58
CA ILE A 58 6.95 -9.27 3.33
C ILE A 58 6.53 -7.86 3.70
N ILE A 59 6.51 -7.55 5.00
CA ILE A 59 6.18 -6.23 5.54
C ILE A 59 7.48 -5.55 5.99
N LEU A 60 7.84 -4.46 5.32
CA LEU A 60 8.95 -3.60 5.69
C LEU A 60 8.44 -2.46 6.57
N LEU A 61 8.81 -2.44 7.84
CA LEU A 61 8.42 -1.38 8.77
C LEU A 61 9.46 -0.26 8.79
N PHE A 62 8.99 0.98 8.67
CA PHE A 62 9.77 2.19 8.87
C PHE A 62 9.13 3.05 9.96
N ASP A 63 9.96 3.68 10.79
CA ASP A 63 9.48 4.61 11.82
C ASP A 63 9.50 6.04 11.26
N ALA A 64 8.32 6.67 11.17
CA ALA A 64 8.17 8.03 10.65
C ALA A 64 8.89 9.06 11.53
N HIS A 65 9.14 8.79 12.82
CA HIS A 65 9.86 9.71 13.68
C HIS A 65 11.39 9.63 13.48
N LYS A 66 11.91 8.48 13.01
CA LYS A 66 13.35 8.20 12.92
C LYS A 66 13.74 7.48 11.63
N LEU A 67 13.30 8.01 10.49
CA LEU A 67 13.62 7.43 9.19
C LEU A 67 15.14 7.50 8.93
N GLU A 68 15.82 6.37 9.10
CA GLU A 68 17.23 6.18 8.75
C GLU A 68 17.37 4.98 7.82
N ILE A 69 17.94 5.20 6.62
CA ILE A 69 18.17 4.16 5.63
C ILE A 69 19.68 3.87 5.62
N SER A 70 20.07 2.73 6.19
CA SER A 70 21.47 2.32 6.34
C SER A 70 21.98 1.53 5.12
N ASP A 71 23.31 1.34 5.04
CA ASP A 71 23.92 0.47 4.03
C ASP A 71 23.45 -0.99 4.19
N GLU A 72 23.39 -1.50 5.43
CA GLU A 72 22.85 -2.85 5.73
C GLU A 72 21.39 -2.98 5.31
N PHE A 73 20.61 -1.91 5.44
CA PHE A 73 19.24 -1.87 4.95
C PHE A 73 19.16 -1.95 3.43
N SER A 74 20.02 -1.21 2.73
CA SER A 74 20.10 -1.27 1.26
C SER A 74 20.50 -2.67 0.78
N GLU A 75 21.43 -3.32 1.48
CA GLU A 75 21.84 -4.70 1.20
C GLU A 75 20.72 -5.71 1.50
N ALA A 76 20.03 -5.55 2.63
CA ALA A 76 18.88 -6.37 3.02
C ALA A 76 17.74 -6.26 2.00
N ILE A 77 17.38 -5.05 1.57
CA ILE A 77 16.40 -4.84 0.50
C ILE A 77 16.89 -5.44 -0.81
N GLY A 78 18.18 -5.26 -1.15
CA GLY A 78 18.76 -5.86 -2.35
C GLY A 78 18.61 -7.37 -2.41
N ALA A 79 18.57 -8.04 -1.25
CA ALA A 79 18.31 -9.48 -1.17
C ALA A 79 16.86 -9.89 -1.49
N LEU A 80 15.91 -8.95 -1.45
CA LEU A 80 14.49 -9.15 -1.74
C LEU A 80 14.13 -8.89 -3.21
N ARG A 81 15.08 -8.43 -4.02
CA ARG A 81 14.89 -8.20 -5.46
C ARG A 81 14.36 -9.45 -6.17
N GLY A 82 13.41 -9.27 -7.09
CA GLY A 82 12.66 -10.33 -7.78
C GLY A 82 11.40 -10.81 -7.02
N ASN A 83 11.16 -10.29 -5.82
CA ASN A 83 9.97 -10.56 -5.00
C ASN A 83 9.26 -9.26 -4.58
N GLU A 84 9.38 -8.21 -5.41
CA GLU A 84 8.75 -6.90 -5.23
C GLU A 84 7.23 -7.00 -5.08
N ASP A 85 6.60 -7.94 -5.78
CA ASP A 85 5.16 -8.21 -5.71
C ASP A 85 4.68 -8.64 -4.31
N LYS A 86 5.58 -9.26 -3.53
CA LYS A 86 5.32 -9.70 -2.16
C LYS A 86 5.53 -8.60 -1.13
N LEU A 87 6.16 -7.49 -1.50
CA LEU A 87 6.54 -6.44 -0.57
C LEU A 87 5.38 -5.49 -0.28
N ARG A 88 5.25 -5.14 1.00
CA ARG A 88 4.42 -4.04 1.50
C ARG A 88 5.26 -3.21 2.45
N VAL A 89 5.22 -1.91 2.26
CA VAL A 89 5.97 -0.98 3.11
C VAL A 89 4.99 -0.37 4.09
N VAL A 90 5.37 -0.26 5.36
CA VAL A 90 4.56 0.34 6.40
C VAL A 90 5.36 1.48 7.03
N LEU A 91 4.89 2.70 6.86
CA LEU A 91 5.41 3.88 7.53
C LEU A 91 4.66 4.06 8.85
N ASN A 92 5.20 3.43 9.89
CA ASN A 92 4.65 3.34 11.23
C ASN A 92 4.93 4.61 12.06
N LYS A 93 4.14 4.82 13.13
CA LYS A 93 4.24 5.96 14.05
C LYS A 93 4.09 7.32 13.36
N ALA A 94 3.27 7.36 12.31
CA ALA A 94 3.00 8.57 11.54
C ALA A 94 2.30 9.66 12.37
N ASP A 95 1.59 9.28 13.43
CA ASP A 95 0.96 10.19 14.39
C ASP A 95 1.94 10.99 15.26
N MET A 96 3.22 10.60 15.30
CA MET A 96 4.25 11.30 16.07
C MET A 96 4.80 12.55 15.36
N VAL A 97 4.36 12.82 14.13
CA VAL A 97 4.84 13.93 13.30
C VAL A 97 3.67 14.69 12.69
N GLY A 98 3.81 16.01 12.52
CA GLY A 98 2.79 16.83 11.85
C GLY A 98 2.71 16.55 10.33
N THR A 99 1.58 16.88 9.72
CA THR A 99 1.27 16.55 8.31
C THR A 99 2.34 16.96 7.31
N GLN A 100 2.88 18.18 7.39
CA GLN A 100 3.94 18.62 6.47
C GLN A 100 5.23 17.81 6.61
N GLN A 101 5.59 17.46 7.85
CA GLN A 101 6.76 16.65 8.12
C GLN A 101 6.54 15.22 7.63
N LEU A 102 5.35 14.66 7.83
CA LEU A 102 4.96 13.34 7.32
C LEU A 102 5.14 13.25 5.80
N MET A 103 4.67 14.25 5.04
CA MET A 103 4.82 14.28 3.58
C MET A 103 6.29 14.32 3.12
N ARG A 104 7.15 15.04 3.85
CA ARG A 104 8.60 15.07 3.57
C ARG A 104 9.26 13.70 3.81
N ILE A 105 8.86 13.03 4.88
CA ILE A 105 9.39 11.72 5.27
C ILE A 105 8.93 10.64 4.29
N TYR A 106 7.66 10.67 3.91
CA TYR A 106 7.10 9.82 2.86
C TYR A 106 7.85 9.99 1.53
N GLY A 107 8.04 11.24 1.09
CA GLY A 107 8.79 11.53 -0.13
C GLY A 107 10.24 11.03 -0.09
N ALA A 108 10.93 11.21 1.05
CA ALA A 108 12.30 10.72 1.23
C ALA A 108 12.38 9.18 1.20
N LEU A 109 11.41 8.50 1.83
CA LEU A 109 11.29 7.05 1.80
C LEU A 109 11.11 6.53 0.37
N MET A 110 10.14 7.08 -0.37
CA MET A 110 9.85 6.66 -1.75
C MET A 110 11.05 6.88 -2.68
N TRP A 111 11.72 8.03 -2.55
CA TRP A 111 12.94 8.32 -3.29
C TRP A 111 14.04 7.29 -3.04
N SER A 112 14.22 6.89 -1.78
CA SER A 112 15.23 5.92 -1.43
C SER A 112 14.87 4.50 -1.88
N LEU A 113 13.63 4.07 -1.71
CA LEU A 113 13.16 2.76 -2.20
C LEU A 113 13.32 2.64 -3.73
N GLY A 114 12.99 3.70 -4.47
CA GLY A 114 13.15 3.75 -5.92
C GLY A 114 14.60 3.54 -6.37
N LYS A 115 15.57 4.12 -5.62
CA LYS A 115 17.01 3.91 -5.90
C LYS A 115 17.47 2.47 -5.69
N VAL A 116 16.88 1.73 -4.73
CA VAL A 116 17.36 0.39 -4.37
C VAL A 116 16.75 -0.70 -5.28
N PHE A 117 15.44 -0.66 -5.51
CA PHE A 117 14.77 -1.67 -6.34
C PHE A 117 15.02 -1.49 -7.83
N ASN A 118 15.17 -0.25 -8.29
CA ASN A 118 15.39 0.07 -9.71
C ASN A 118 14.35 -0.59 -10.63
N THR A 119 13.09 -0.61 -10.18
CA THR A 119 11.92 -1.05 -10.94
C THR A 119 11.04 0.16 -11.26
N PRO A 120 10.35 0.18 -12.41
CA PRO A 120 9.38 1.24 -12.72
C PRO A 120 8.12 1.13 -11.86
N GLU A 121 7.87 -0.04 -11.27
CA GLU A 121 6.75 -0.30 -10.37
C GLU A 121 7.02 0.29 -8.99
N VAL A 122 6.03 1.04 -8.49
CA VAL A 122 6.07 1.73 -7.20
C VAL A 122 5.49 0.82 -6.12
N LEU A 123 6.24 0.62 -5.03
CA LEU A 123 5.77 -0.17 -3.89
C LEU A 123 4.63 0.54 -3.13
N ARG A 124 3.58 -0.19 -2.76
CA ARG A 124 2.52 0.32 -1.87
C ARG A 124 3.09 0.55 -0.47
N VAL A 125 2.90 1.77 0.03
CA VAL A 125 3.21 2.17 1.40
C VAL A 125 1.90 2.37 2.15
N TYR A 126 1.80 1.79 3.35
CA TYR A 126 0.72 2.02 4.30
C TYR A 126 1.19 2.98 5.38
N ILE A 127 0.46 4.08 5.57
CA ILE A 127 0.84 5.15 6.50
C ILE A 127 -0.06 5.09 7.72
N GLY A 128 0.50 4.93 8.91
CA GLY A 128 -0.31 4.86 10.12
C GLY A 128 0.50 4.66 11.38
N SER A 129 -0.22 4.36 12.46
CA SER A 129 0.37 4.03 13.76
C SER A 129 -0.25 2.75 14.27
N PHE A 130 0.43 1.64 13.98
CA PHE A 130 -0.07 0.27 14.17
C PHE A 130 0.13 -0.20 15.61
N TRP A 131 -0.54 0.48 16.54
CA TRP A 131 -0.57 0.16 17.97
C TRP A 131 -1.94 0.48 18.56
N SER A 132 -2.17 0.11 19.82
CA SER A 132 -3.44 0.36 20.51
C SER A 132 -3.45 1.66 21.33
N GLU A 133 -2.39 2.46 21.23
CA GLU A 133 -2.24 3.70 21.98
C GLU A 133 -2.96 4.87 21.28
N PRO A 134 -3.40 5.91 22.03
CA PRO A 134 -4.00 7.11 21.44
C PRO A 134 -3.03 7.85 20.50
N LEU A 135 -3.59 8.46 19.44
CA LEU A 135 -2.81 9.29 18.50
C LEU A 135 -2.26 10.55 19.18
N LEU A 136 -0.98 10.85 18.98
CA LEU A 136 -0.36 12.09 19.45
C LEU A 136 -0.81 13.29 18.62
N VAL A 137 -0.74 13.19 17.29
CA VAL A 137 -1.23 14.20 16.34
C VAL A 137 -2.39 13.59 15.53
N PRO A 138 -3.65 13.97 15.82
CA PRO A 138 -4.82 13.33 15.22
C PRO A 138 -5.20 13.88 13.84
N ASP A 139 -4.48 14.88 13.31
CA ASP A 139 -4.81 15.60 12.07
C ASP A 139 -5.10 14.68 10.87
N ASN A 140 -4.37 13.55 10.76
CA ASN A 140 -4.50 12.59 9.66
C ASN A 140 -5.17 11.28 10.09
N ARG A 141 -5.96 11.29 11.17
CA ARG A 141 -6.60 10.08 11.72
C ARG A 141 -7.34 9.24 10.67
N ARG A 142 -8.18 9.88 9.85
CA ARG A 142 -8.95 9.20 8.80
C ARG A 142 -8.03 8.48 7.80
N LEU A 143 -6.91 9.10 7.42
CA LEU A 143 -5.93 8.48 6.55
C LEU A 143 -5.33 7.23 7.21
N PHE A 144 -4.96 7.32 8.49
CA PHE A 144 -4.37 6.19 9.21
C PHE A 144 -5.33 5.01 9.33
N GLU A 145 -6.60 5.27 9.61
CA GLU A 145 -7.65 4.24 9.71
C GLU A 145 -7.88 3.55 8.35
N LEU A 146 -8.01 4.33 7.26
CA LEU A 146 -8.17 3.78 5.91
C LEU A 146 -6.96 2.94 5.47
N GLU A 147 -5.74 3.41 5.74
CA GLU A 147 -4.51 2.68 5.39
C GLU A 147 -4.33 1.40 6.23
N GLU A 148 -4.80 1.42 7.48
CA GLU A 148 -4.83 0.24 8.35
C GLU A 148 -5.83 -0.81 7.84
N GLU A 149 -7.03 -0.39 7.45
CA GLU A 149 -8.04 -1.26 6.82
C GLU A 149 -7.54 -1.88 5.51
N ASP A 150 -6.93 -1.07 4.63
CA ASP A 150 -6.32 -1.54 3.40
C ASP A 150 -5.24 -2.61 3.65
N LEU A 151 -4.34 -2.38 4.62
CA LEU A 151 -3.30 -3.35 4.99
C LEU A 151 -3.92 -4.64 5.54
N PHE A 152 -4.95 -4.54 6.38
CA PHE A 152 -5.60 -5.71 6.94
C PHE A 152 -6.37 -6.51 5.90
N SER A 153 -7.04 -5.84 4.97
CA SER A 153 -7.68 -6.51 3.83
C SER A 153 -6.64 -7.27 2.99
N ASP A 154 -5.48 -6.65 2.68
CA ASP A 154 -4.39 -7.32 1.96
C ASP A 154 -3.88 -8.57 2.70
N ILE A 155 -3.75 -8.51 4.04
CA ILE A 155 -3.31 -9.64 4.86
C ILE A 155 -4.40 -10.73 4.98
N GLN A 156 -5.66 -10.33 5.18
CA GLN A 156 -6.82 -11.23 5.29
C GLN A 156 -7.04 -12.05 4.03
N ASN A 157 -6.72 -11.47 2.86
CA ASN A 157 -6.84 -12.11 1.55
C ASN A 157 -5.66 -13.02 1.17
N LEU A 158 -4.61 -13.12 2.00
CA LEU A 158 -3.48 -14.00 1.72
C LEU A 158 -3.88 -15.47 1.54
N PRO A 159 -4.69 -16.09 2.42
CA PRO A 159 -5.22 -17.44 2.25
C PRO A 159 -5.81 -17.73 0.87
N HIS A 160 -6.66 -16.82 0.37
CA HIS A 160 -7.38 -17.00 -0.87
C HIS A 160 -6.44 -17.02 -2.08
N ASN A 161 -5.46 -16.12 -2.08
CA ASN A 161 -4.50 -15.98 -3.18
C ASN A 161 -3.29 -16.94 -3.07
N ALA A 162 -3.28 -17.88 -2.12
CA ALA A 162 -2.11 -18.70 -1.83
C ALA A 162 -1.76 -19.66 -2.97
N ALA A 163 -2.75 -20.27 -3.61
CA ALA A 163 -2.52 -21.22 -4.70
C ALA A 163 -1.93 -20.51 -5.93
N LEU A 164 -2.49 -19.36 -6.32
CA LEU A 164 -1.98 -18.52 -7.40
C LEU A 164 -0.53 -18.06 -7.13
N ARG A 165 -0.22 -17.64 -5.90
CA ARG A 165 1.13 -17.21 -5.53
C ARG A 165 2.14 -18.36 -5.56
N LYS A 166 1.76 -19.56 -5.09
CA LYS A 166 2.59 -20.77 -5.21
C LYS A 166 2.85 -21.14 -6.67
N LEU A 167 1.85 -20.99 -7.54
CA LEU A 167 2.01 -21.19 -8.97
C LEU A 167 3.01 -20.18 -9.56
N ASN A 168 2.91 -18.90 -9.20
CA ASN A 168 3.86 -17.87 -9.65
C ASN A 168 5.30 -18.15 -9.17
N ASP A 169 5.48 -18.58 -7.92
CA ASP A 169 6.80 -18.95 -7.39
C ASP A 169 7.37 -20.19 -8.11
N LEU A 170 6.51 -21.17 -8.44
CA LEU A 170 6.90 -22.31 -9.26
C LEU A 170 7.38 -21.88 -10.65
N VAL A 171 6.67 -20.94 -11.30
CA VAL A 171 7.06 -20.37 -12.61
C VAL A 171 8.42 -19.69 -12.50
N LYS A 172 8.60 -18.79 -11.52
CA LYS A 172 9.87 -18.08 -11.28
C LYS A 172 11.02 -19.08 -11.10
N ARG A 173 10.81 -20.12 -10.28
CA ARG A 173 11.81 -21.17 -10.03
C ARG A 173 12.10 -22.00 -11.27
N ALA A 174 11.09 -22.39 -12.03
CA ALA A 174 11.24 -23.15 -13.27
C ALA A 174 12.11 -22.40 -14.29
N ARG A 175 11.90 -21.08 -14.44
CA ARG A 175 12.75 -20.22 -15.28
C ARG A 175 14.19 -20.18 -14.80
N LEU A 176 14.42 -19.98 -13.50
CA LEU A 176 15.78 -19.98 -12.93
C LEU A 176 16.49 -21.34 -13.12
N VAL A 177 15.77 -22.45 -12.94
CA VAL A 177 16.30 -23.81 -13.19
C VAL A 177 16.69 -23.99 -14.65
N ARG A 178 15.85 -23.54 -15.58
CA ARG A 178 16.15 -23.55 -17.02
C ARG A 178 17.45 -22.79 -17.32
N VAL A 179 17.57 -21.56 -16.82
CA VAL A 179 18.77 -20.73 -17.03
C VAL A 179 20.01 -21.41 -16.45
N HIS A 180 19.92 -21.90 -15.22
CA HIS A 180 21.01 -22.61 -14.56
C HIS A 180 21.45 -23.85 -15.36
N ALA A 181 20.52 -24.63 -15.89
CA ALA A 181 20.82 -25.79 -16.72
C ALA A 181 21.59 -25.42 -18.00
N HIS A 182 21.20 -24.34 -18.67
CA HIS A 182 21.93 -23.81 -19.84
C HIS A 182 23.35 -23.36 -19.47
N ILE A 183 23.52 -22.63 -18.36
CA ILE A 183 24.84 -22.19 -17.89
C ILE A 183 25.75 -23.40 -17.64
N ILE A 184 25.30 -24.35 -16.82
CA ILE A 184 26.11 -25.53 -16.48
C ILE A 184 26.44 -26.38 -17.71
N SER A 185 25.48 -26.56 -18.63
CA SER A 185 25.73 -27.30 -19.87
C SER A 185 26.71 -26.57 -20.80
N TYR A 186 26.64 -25.24 -20.90
CA TYR A 186 27.58 -24.46 -21.70
C TYR A 186 29.00 -24.60 -21.14
N LEU A 187 29.15 -24.42 -19.82
CA LEU A 187 30.44 -24.59 -19.14
C LEU A 187 31.01 -25.99 -19.36
N LYS A 188 30.16 -27.04 -19.28
CA LYS A 188 30.58 -28.42 -19.55
C LYS A 188 31.06 -28.61 -21.00
N LYS A 189 30.36 -28.01 -21.97
CA LYS A 189 30.68 -28.12 -23.40
C LYS A 189 32.02 -27.48 -23.74
N GLU A 190 32.35 -26.35 -23.09
CA GLU A 190 33.61 -25.62 -23.33
C GLU A 190 34.81 -26.21 -22.58
N MET A 191 34.62 -27.20 -21.70
CA MET A 191 35.72 -27.79 -20.94
C MET A 191 36.61 -28.71 -21.80
N PRO A 192 37.91 -28.43 -21.94
CA PRO A 192 38.84 -29.26 -22.70
C PRO A 192 39.31 -30.48 -21.91
N THR A 193 39.85 -31.47 -22.63
CA THR A 193 40.47 -32.66 -22.04
C THR A 193 41.80 -32.34 -21.34
N PHE A 194 42.52 -31.30 -21.79
CA PHE A 194 43.81 -30.83 -21.25
C PHE A 194 43.75 -29.34 -20.82
N ARG A 195 44.61 -28.90 -19.89
CA ARG A 195 44.66 -27.51 -19.36
C ARG A 195 43.33 -27.02 -18.72
N LYS A 196 42.69 -27.91 -17.95
CA LYS A 196 41.38 -27.69 -17.32
C LYS A 196 41.33 -26.47 -16.40
N ASP A 197 42.35 -26.27 -15.56
CA ASP A 197 42.34 -25.18 -14.56
C ASP A 197 42.41 -23.79 -15.19
N LYS A 198 43.24 -23.63 -16.22
CA LYS A 198 43.33 -22.36 -16.96
C LYS A 198 42.02 -22.05 -17.68
N MET A 199 41.41 -23.07 -18.31
CA MET A 199 40.12 -22.88 -18.97
C MET A 199 39.02 -22.54 -17.98
N LYS A 200 38.93 -23.25 -16.84
CA LYS A 200 37.95 -22.94 -15.79
C LYS A 200 38.03 -21.49 -15.34
N LYS A 201 39.24 -21.00 -15.01
CA LYS A 201 39.45 -19.59 -14.63
C LYS A 201 39.00 -18.62 -15.74
N ASN A 202 39.30 -18.94 -16.99
CA ASN A 202 38.87 -18.12 -18.14
C ASN A 202 37.34 -18.12 -18.30
N LEU A 203 36.68 -19.27 -18.19
CA LEU A 203 35.22 -19.38 -18.30
C LEU A 203 34.50 -18.61 -17.17
N ILE A 204 35.02 -18.68 -15.94
CA ILE A 204 34.48 -17.90 -14.81
C ILE A 204 34.66 -16.40 -15.07
N TYR A 205 35.83 -15.97 -15.56
CA TYR A 205 36.06 -14.56 -15.90
C TYR A 205 35.12 -14.08 -17.02
N GLN A 206 34.89 -14.92 -18.04
CA GLN A 206 34.00 -14.60 -19.17
C GLN A 206 32.52 -14.84 -18.88
N LEU A 207 32.13 -15.17 -17.64
CA LEU A 207 30.74 -15.50 -17.30
C LEU A 207 29.71 -14.43 -17.71
N PRO A 208 29.97 -13.11 -17.58
CA PRO A 208 29.04 -12.09 -18.06
C PRO A 208 28.76 -12.20 -19.57
N VAL A 209 29.80 -12.47 -20.36
CA VAL A 209 29.69 -12.66 -21.81
C VAL A 209 28.96 -13.96 -22.14
N ILE A 210 29.18 -15.01 -21.35
CA ILE A 210 28.46 -16.29 -21.48
C ILE A 210 26.96 -16.08 -21.21
N PHE A 211 26.59 -15.30 -20.20
CA PHE A 211 25.19 -14.98 -19.92
C PHE A 211 24.53 -14.29 -21.11
N SER A 212 25.14 -13.24 -21.67
CA SER A 212 24.61 -12.56 -22.87
C SER A 212 24.48 -13.49 -24.08
N LYS A 213 25.42 -14.42 -24.27
CA LYS A 213 25.33 -15.44 -25.34
C LYS A 213 24.15 -16.38 -25.14
N ILE A 214 23.98 -16.92 -23.93
CA ILE A 214 22.87 -17.81 -23.59
C ILE A 214 21.54 -17.07 -23.75
N GLN A 215 21.48 -15.81 -23.31
CA GLN A 215 20.31 -14.94 -23.42
C GLN A 215 19.83 -14.84 -24.87
N LEU A 216 20.74 -14.50 -25.79
CA LEU A 216 20.44 -14.34 -27.22
C LEU A 216 20.11 -15.68 -27.89
N GLN A 217 20.86 -16.74 -27.59
CA GLN A 217 20.67 -18.04 -28.25
C GLN A 217 19.36 -18.73 -27.85
N HIS A 218 18.93 -18.56 -26.61
CA HIS A 218 17.79 -19.27 -26.05
C HIS A 218 16.58 -18.36 -25.78
N HIS A 219 16.63 -17.08 -26.18
CA HIS A 219 15.55 -16.11 -26.01
C HIS A 219 15.07 -15.99 -24.56
N ILE A 220 16.03 -15.90 -23.64
CA ILE A 220 15.77 -15.81 -22.19
C ILE A 220 15.81 -14.35 -21.76
N SER A 221 14.98 -13.95 -20.81
CA SER A 221 15.04 -12.58 -20.24
C SER A 221 16.30 -12.41 -19.38
N ALA A 222 16.92 -11.22 -19.41
CA ALA A 222 18.04 -10.90 -18.52
C ALA A 222 17.67 -11.05 -17.03
N GLY A 223 16.40 -10.80 -16.68
CA GLY A 223 15.90 -10.92 -15.30
C GLY A 223 15.84 -12.36 -14.77
N ASP A 224 15.89 -13.37 -15.64
CA ASP A 224 15.89 -14.78 -15.22
C ASP A 224 17.29 -15.27 -14.80
N PHE A 225 18.35 -14.48 -15.04
CA PHE A 225 19.73 -14.87 -14.73
C PHE A 225 20.08 -14.60 -13.26
N PRO A 226 20.88 -15.49 -12.64
CA PRO A 226 21.37 -15.25 -11.29
C PRO A 226 22.39 -14.11 -11.25
N ASP A 227 22.66 -13.61 -10.04
CA ASP A 227 23.76 -12.66 -9.83
C ASP A 227 25.10 -13.24 -10.32
N CYS A 228 25.74 -12.51 -11.24
CA CYS A 228 26.94 -12.99 -11.91
C CYS A 228 28.13 -13.14 -10.95
N ALA A 229 28.32 -12.19 -10.04
CA ALA A 229 29.45 -12.21 -9.11
C ALA A 229 29.34 -13.40 -8.14
N LYS A 230 28.13 -13.63 -7.60
CA LYS A 230 27.84 -14.77 -6.74
C LYS A 230 27.99 -16.10 -7.47
N MET A 231 27.55 -16.18 -8.73
CA MET A 231 27.74 -17.38 -9.55
C MET A 231 29.23 -17.64 -9.82
N GLN A 232 30.04 -16.60 -10.08
CA GLN A 232 31.49 -16.73 -10.24
C GLN A 232 32.16 -17.31 -9.00
N GLU A 233 31.81 -16.80 -7.82
CA GLU A 233 32.31 -17.31 -6.54
C GLU A 233 31.95 -18.79 -6.33
N GLN A 234 30.68 -19.17 -6.52
CA GLN A 234 30.23 -20.55 -6.34
C GLN A 234 30.87 -21.51 -7.36
N LEU A 235 31.12 -21.05 -8.58
CA LEU A 235 31.79 -21.87 -9.61
C LEU A 235 33.26 -22.14 -9.29
N LEU A 236 33.94 -21.30 -8.50
CA LEU A 236 35.34 -21.51 -8.13
C LEU A 236 35.54 -22.81 -7.34
N ILE A 237 34.58 -23.20 -6.51
CA ILE A 237 34.68 -24.40 -5.67
C ILE A 237 34.21 -25.69 -6.39
N HIS A 238 33.63 -25.59 -7.60
CA HIS A 238 33.08 -26.76 -8.31
C HIS A 238 34.03 -27.30 -9.40
N ASP A 239 34.02 -28.62 -9.62
CA ASP A 239 34.77 -29.26 -10.70
C ASP A 239 33.91 -29.37 -11.98
N PHE A 240 34.26 -28.58 -13.00
CA PHE A 240 33.49 -28.49 -14.23
C PHE A 240 33.51 -29.79 -15.04
N THR A 241 34.47 -30.67 -14.81
CA THR A 241 34.49 -31.98 -15.49
C THR A 241 33.36 -32.89 -15.04
N LYS A 242 32.84 -32.69 -13.83
CA LYS A 242 31.72 -33.43 -13.25
C LYS A 242 30.36 -32.89 -13.67
N PHE A 243 30.31 -31.72 -14.32
CA PHE A 243 29.06 -31.18 -14.85
C PHE A 243 28.45 -32.10 -15.90
N LYS A 244 27.13 -32.11 -15.93
CA LYS A 244 26.34 -32.93 -16.85
C LYS A 244 25.97 -32.10 -18.08
N PRO A 245 25.97 -32.69 -19.28
CA PRO A 245 25.42 -32.03 -20.46
C PRO A 245 23.91 -31.87 -20.30
N LEU A 246 23.33 -30.89 -21.01
CA LEU A 246 21.89 -30.70 -21.09
C LEU A 246 21.22 -31.96 -21.63
N LYS A 247 20.13 -32.39 -20.97
CA LYS A 247 19.29 -33.47 -21.46
C LYS A 247 18.07 -32.87 -22.16
N PRO A 248 17.92 -33.03 -23.49
CA PRO A 248 16.81 -32.42 -24.23
C PRO A 248 15.43 -32.82 -23.70
N SER A 249 15.26 -34.07 -23.24
CA SER A 249 13.99 -34.54 -22.67
C SER A 249 13.59 -33.83 -21.39
N LEU A 250 14.54 -33.52 -20.50
CA LEU A 250 14.26 -32.77 -19.28
C LEU A 250 13.92 -31.30 -19.58
N MET A 251 14.55 -30.73 -20.59
CA MET A 251 14.24 -29.37 -21.04
C MET A 251 12.86 -29.30 -21.68
N ALA A 252 12.52 -30.26 -22.54
CA ALA A 252 11.19 -30.34 -23.17
C ALA A 252 10.08 -30.42 -22.11
N ALA A 253 10.26 -31.22 -21.05
CA ALA A 253 9.29 -31.30 -19.94
C ALA A 253 9.15 -29.97 -19.19
N LEU A 254 10.24 -29.22 -19.00
CA LEU A 254 10.22 -27.92 -18.34
C LEU A 254 9.56 -26.85 -19.21
N ASP A 255 9.80 -26.88 -20.52
CA ASP A 255 9.16 -25.97 -21.48
C ASP A 255 7.67 -26.29 -21.64
N GLU A 256 7.26 -27.57 -21.62
CA GLU A 256 5.85 -27.99 -21.62
C GLU A 256 5.11 -27.49 -20.38
N LEU A 257 5.72 -27.61 -19.19
CA LEU A 257 5.19 -27.06 -17.94
C LEU A 257 4.91 -25.56 -18.09
N LEU A 258 5.90 -24.80 -18.57
CA LEU A 258 5.83 -23.34 -18.71
C LEU A 258 4.88 -22.86 -19.81
N ALA A 259 4.75 -23.61 -20.91
CA ALA A 259 3.97 -23.21 -22.07
C ALA A 259 2.52 -23.68 -22.03
N SER A 260 2.24 -24.86 -21.45
CA SER A 260 0.94 -25.51 -21.55
C SER A 260 0.31 -25.82 -20.20
N ASP A 261 1.03 -26.48 -19.30
CA ASP A 261 0.39 -27.02 -18.09
C ASP A 261 -0.01 -25.92 -17.11
N ILE A 262 0.80 -24.87 -16.97
CA ILE A 262 0.44 -23.69 -16.18
C ILE A 262 -0.81 -23.01 -16.74
N ALA A 263 -0.94 -22.90 -18.07
CA ALA A 263 -2.10 -22.29 -18.70
C ALA A 263 -3.39 -23.11 -18.45
N LYS A 264 -3.30 -24.44 -18.37
CA LYS A 264 -4.42 -25.32 -18.02
C LYS A 264 -4.83 -25.23 -16.55
N LEU A 265 -3.90 -24.87 -15.66
CA LEU A 265 -4.17 -24.71 -14.23
C LEU A 265 -4.90 -23.40 -13.91
N MET A 266 -4.67 -22.34 -14.69
CA MET A 266 -5.27 -21.01 -14.41
C MET A 266 -6.81 -21.00 -14.37
N PRO A 267 -7.56 -21.67 -15.27
CA PRO A 267 -9.01 -21.79 -15.15
C PRO A 267 -9.45 -22.58 -13.91
N LEU A 268 -8.72 -23.64 -13.55
CA LEU A 268 -9.06 -24.49 -12.40
C LEU A 268 -8.87 -23.73 -11.09
N LEU A 269 -7.81 -22.94 -10.97
CA LEU A 269 -7.57 -22.08 -9.80
C LEU A 269 -8.68 -21.04 -9.62
N ARG A 270 -9.10 -20.39 -10.71
CA ARG A 270 -10.23 -19.43 -10.66
C ARG A 270 -11.54 -20.10 -10.27
N GLN A 271 -11.77 -21.34 -10.72
CA GLN A 271 -12.96 -22.09 -10.33
C GLN A 271 -12.90 -22.48 -8.85
N GLU A 272 -11.74 -22.90 -8.34
CA GLU A 272 -11.54 -23.21 -6.91
C GLU A 272 -11.75 -21.98 -6.02
N GLU A 273 -11.32 -20.80 -6.46
CA GLU A 273 -11.59 -19.52 -5.78
C GLU A 273 -13.10 -19.22 -5.70
N ILE A 274 -13.85 -19.46 -6.78
CA ILE A 274 -15.32 -19.28 -6.82
C ILE A 274 -16.03 -20.32 -5.94
N ASP A 275 -15.64 -21.60 -6.06
CA ASP A 275 -16.25 -22.74 -5.37
C ASP A 275 -16.00 -22.69 -3.86
N ALA A 276 -14.86 -22.13 -3.43
CA ALA A 276 -14.56 -21.90 -2.01
C ALA A 276 -15.54 -20.91 -1.34
N GLY A 277 -16.23 -20.07 -2.13
CA GLY A 277 -17.17 -19.05 -1.64
C GLY A 277 -16.51 -17.97 -0.78
N VAL A 278 -17.33 -17.13 -0.13
CA VAL A 278 -16.86 -16.17 0.90
C VAL A 278 -16.55 -16.93 2.19
N GLN A 279 -15.48 -17.73 2.19
CA GLN A 279 -14.89 -18.18 3.44
C GLN A 279 -14.15 -16.99 4.06
N PRO A 280 -14.46 -16.59 5.31
CA PRO A 280 -13.79 -15.45 5.89
C PRO A 280 -12.33 -15.82 6.06
N GLY A 281 -11.42 -15.05 5.46
CA GLY A 281 -9.98 -15.30 5.42
C GLY A 281 -9.33 -15.35 6.80
N VAL A 282 -8.34 -14.50 7.08
CA VAL A 282 -7.78 -14.45 8.44
C VAL A 282 -8.84 -13.89 9.41
N GLN A 283 -9.23 -14.69 10.41
CA GLN A 283 -10.26 -14.35 11.40
C GLN A 283 -9.67 -14.10 12.79
N GLY A 284 -10.30 -13.18 13.54
CA GLY A 284 -9.99 -12.90 14.95
C GLY A 284 -8.94 -11.81 15.19
N GLY A 285 -8.83 -11.34 16.43
CA GLY A 285 -7.86 -10.30 16.82
C GLY A 285 -8.16 -8.93 16.20
N ALA A 286 -7.11 -8.27 15.67
CA ALA A 286 -7.18 -6.95 15.04
C ALA A 286 -8.07 -6.89 13.77
N PHE A 287 -8.43 -8.06 13.24
CA PHE A 287 -9.20 -8.26 12.01
C PHE A 287 -10.72 -8.31 12.23
N LEU A 288 -11.18 -8.26 13.49
CA LEU A 288 -12.61 -8.21 13.80
C LEU A 288 -13.16 -6.83 13.44
N GLY A 289 -14.13 -6.78 12.53
CA GLY A 289 -14.84 -5.56 12.06
C GLY A 289 -15.55 -4.75 13.14
N THR A 290 -15.34 -5.07 14.41
CA THR A 290 -15.75 -4.28 15.59
C THR A 290 -14.86 -3.06 15.86
N ARG A 291 -13.76 -2.85 15.12
CA ARG A 291 -12.87 -1.69 15.31
C ARG A 291 -13.52 -0.34 14.95
N ALA A 292 -14.51 -0.34 14.05
CA ALA A 292 -15.33 0.84 13.76
C ALA A 292 -16.33 1.19 14.89
N GLY A 293 -16.39 0.38 15.97
CA GLY A 293 -17.37 0.55 17.02
C GLY A 293 -18.80 0.19 16.56
N PRO A 294 -19.76 0.03 17.49
CA PRO A 294 -21.16 -0.25 17.15
C PRO A 294 -21.91 1.01 16.68
N PHE A 295 -21.23 2.15 16.61
CA PHE A 295 -21.78 3.43 16.23
C PHE A 295 -21.06 3.90 14.97
N VAL A 296 -21.56 3.51 13.80
CA VAL A 296 -21.53 4.45 12.69
C VAL A 296 -22.48 5.55 13.16
N GLU A 297 -21.95 6.62 13.75
CA GLU A 297 -22.77 7.74 14.19
C GLU A 297 -23.64 8.12 13.00
N ASN A 298 -24.96 8.12 13.19
CA ASN A 298 -25.91 8.75 12.29
C ASN A 298 -25.58 10.24 12.28
N ASP A 299 -24.51 10.61 11.60
CA ASP A 299 -24.13 11.97 11.34
C ASP A 299 -25.18 12.50 10.36
N PRO A 300 -26.04 13.46 10.76
CA PRO A 300 -26.97 14.11 9.84
C PRO A 300 -26.23 14.83 8.69
N PHE A 301 -24.89 14.87 8.72
CA PHE A 301 -23.98 15.37 7.68
C PHE A 301 -23.13 14.29 6.98
N GLY A 302 -23.18 13.02 7.42
CA GLY A 302 -22.43 11.90 6.84
C GLY A 302 -23.06 11.32 5.58
N GLU A 303 -22.23 10.77 4.70
CA GLU A 303 -22.66 9.93 3.58
C GLU A 303 -23.04 8.56 4.15
N VAL A 304 -24.27 8.10 3.85
CA VAL A 304 -24.66 6.72 4.10
C VAL A 304 -23.97 5.89 3.03
N GLU A 305 -22.79 5.33 3.31
CA GLU A 305 -22.25 4.23 2.52
C GLU A 305 -23.09 2.98 2.82
N ASN A 306 -24.25 2.90 2.18
CA ASN A 306 -24.97 1.63 2.06
C ASN A 306 -24.47 0.95 0.79
N GLY A 307 -23.80 -0.18 0.97
CA GLY A 307 -23.36 -1.01 -0.13
C GLY A 307 -24.53 -1.52 -0.96
N GLY A 308 -24.35 -1.43 -2.29
CA GLY A 308 -24.97 -2.30 -3.28
C GLY A 308 -26.48 -2.20 -3.43
N GLU A 309 -26.93 -1.34 -4.34
CA GLU A 309 -27.95 -1.72 -5.33
C GLU A 309 -27.81 -0.80 -6.55
N GLU A 310 -27.59 -1.43 -7.71
CA GLU A 310 -27.57 -0.78 -9.01
C GLU A 310 -28.97 -0.27 -9.36
N GLY A 311 -29.06 0.99 -9.79
CA GLY A 311 -30.23 1.50 -10.51
C GLY A 311 -30.85 2.77 -9.95
N GLU A 312 -30.99 3.74 -10.84
CA GLU A 312 -32.02 4.79 -10.87
C GLU A 312 -31.64 6.19 -10.31
N GLU A 313 -31.36 7.04 -11.31
CA GLU A 313 -31.64 8.48 -11.41
C GLU A 313 -30.69 9.48 -10.73
N GLU A 314 -29.91 10.16 -11.59
CA GLU A 314 -29.36 11.50 -11.39
C GLU A 314 -30.49 12.53 -11.18
N GLY A 315 -31.22 12.42 -10.07
CA GLY A 315 -32.10 13.47 -9.57
C GLY A 315 -31.25 14.51 -8.83
N GLU A 316 -31.32 15.77 -9.26
CA GLU A 316 -30.64 16.91 -8.63
C GLU A 316 -30.67 16.81 -7.10
N MET A 317 -29.50 16.73 -6.45
CA MET A 317 -29.39 16.82 -4.99
C MET A 317 -29.96 18.17 -4.53
N ALA A 318 -31.24 18.17 -4.15
CA ALA A 318 -31.94 19.31 -3.59
C ALA A 318 -31.18 19.81 -2.35
N TRP A 319 -30.88 21.10 -2.32
CA TRP A 319 -30.12 21.70 -1.22
C TRP A 319 -30.97 21.62 0.07
N VAL A 320 -30.38 21.09 1.15
CA VAL A 320 -31.09 20.79 2.41
C VAL A 320 -31.79 22.02 2.98
N VAL A 321 -31.17 23.19 2.78
CA VAL A 321 -31.62 24.50 3.28
C VAL A 321 -32.79 25.07 2.46
N THR A 322 -33.10 24.52 1.27
CA THR A 322 -34.15 25.06 0.38
C THR A 322 -35.52 25.15 1.04
N LYS A 323 -35.85 24.25 1.98
CA LYS A 323 -37.15 24.25 2.69
C LYS A 323 -37.32 25.46 3.61
N ASP A 324 -36.25 25.84 4.31
CA ASP A 324 -36.26 26.91 5.31
C ASP A 324 -35.70 28.23 4.76
N LYS A 325 -35.20 28.25 3.52
CA LYS A 325 -34.69 29.45 2.84
C LYS A 325 -35.63 30.66 2.92
N PRO A 326 -36.96 30.54 2.69
CA PRO A 326 -37.84 31.71 2.76
C PRO A 326 -37.85 32.39 4.13
N LYS A 327 -37.73 31.61 5.22
CA LYS A 327 -37.64 32.12 6.60
C LYS A 327 -36.33 32.86 6.83
N TYR A 328 -35.22 32.34 6.30
CA TYR A 328 -33.92 32.98 6.43
C TYR A 328 -33.80 34.22 5.56
N ASP A 329 -34.38 34.22 4.36
CA ASP A 329 -34.42 35.38 3.46
C ASP A 329 -35.16 36.56 4.11
N GLU A 330 -36.26 36.31 4.83
CA GLU A 330 -36.96 37.36 5.57
C GLU A 330 -36.05 38.03 6.62
N ILE A 331 -35.28 37.23 7.36
CA ILE A 331 -34.30 37.75 8.33
C ILE A 331 -33.18 38.50 7.60
N PHE A 332 -32.65 37.94 6.51
CA PHE A 332 -31.58 38.52 5.71
C PHE A 332 -31.93 39.92 5.21
N TYR A 333 -33.10 40.08 4.58
CA TYR A 333 -33.52 41.38 4.04
C TYR A 333 -33.87 42.38 5.14
N ASN A 334 -34.37 41.93 6.29
CA ASN A 334 -34.59 42.79 7.47
C ASN A 334 -33.29 43.37 8.06
N LEU A 335 -32.14 42.72 7.83
CA LEU A 335 -30.83 43.23 8.25
C LEU A 335 -30.24 44.29 7.29
N ALA A 336 -31.00 44.67 6.25
CA ALA A 336 -30.64 45.66 5.23
C ALA A 336 -29.28 45.35 4.58
N PRO A 337 -29.19 44.27 3.78
CA PRO A 337 -27.99 43.93 3.02
C PRO A 337 -27.72 45.02 1.97
N ASN A 338 -26.44 45.26 1.65
CA ASN A 338 -26.06 46.19 0.60
C ASN A 338 -25.76 45.40 -0.67
N GLU A 339 -26.40 45.75 -1.78
CA GLU A 339 -26.25 45.06 -3.08
C GLU A 339 -26.45 43.53 -3.01
N GLY A 340 -27.34 43.07 -2.11
CA GLY A 340 -27.61 41.64 -1.94
C GLY A 340 -26.56 40.89 -1.10
N LYS A 341 -25.63 41.60 -0.45
CA LYS A 341 -24.66 41.02 0.50
C LYS A 341 -24.72 41.69 1.86
N LEU A 342 -24.62 40.89 2.91
CA LEU A 342 -24.53 41.35 4.29
C LEU A 342 -23.06 41.48 4.70
N SER A 343 -22.65 42.64 5.21
CA SER A 343 -21.28 42.85 5.65
C SER A 343 -20.94 41.96 6.85
N GLY A 344 -19.70 41.48 6.93
CA GLY A 344 -19.27 40.61 8.04
C GLY A 344 -19.45 41.22 9.43
N THR A 345 -19.42 42.56 9.56
CA THR A 345 -19.76 43.26 10.81
C THR A 345 -21.22 43.07 11.22
N LYS A 346 -22.16 43.31 10.30
CA LYS A 346 -23.60 43.16 10.55
C LYS A 346 -23.97 41.69 10.77
N ALA A 347 -23.40 40.80 9.97
CA ALA A 347 -23.60 39.37 10.10
C ALA A 347 -23.10 38.86 11.46
N LYS A 348 -21.92 39.31 11.90
CA LYS A 348 -21.39 39.00 13.24
C LYS A 348 -22.30 39.49 14.35
N ASP A 349 -22.78 40.74 14.29
CA ASP A 349 -23.66 41.29 15.31
C ASP A 349 -24.97 40.48 15.43
N TRP A 350 -25.53 40.06 14.29
CA TRP A 350 -26.68 39.15 14.26
C TRP A 350 -26.33 37.76 14.81
N MET A 351 -25.23 37.15 14.38
CA MET A 351 -24.78 35.83 14.86
C MET A 351 -24.57 35.80 16.37
N VAL A 352 -24.00 36.87 16.96
CA VAL A 352 -23.81 36.99 18.42
C VAL A 352 -25.15 37.03 19.17
N SER A 353 -26.21 37.57 18.56
CA SER A 353 -27.55 37.59 19.16
C SER A 353 -28.15 36.20 19.39
N THR A 354 -27.66 35.18 18.68
CA THR A 354 -28.09 33.76 18.78
C THR A 354 -27.59 33.07 20.05
N ARG A 355 -26.75 33.74 20.86
CA ARG A 355 -26.21 33.28 22.14
C ARG A 355 -25.32 32.03 22.06
N LEU A 356 -24.84 31.68 20.87
CA LEU A 356 -23.81 30.65 20.73
C LEU A 356 -22.42 31.19 21.14
N PRO A 357 -21.51 30.33 21.63
CA PRO A 357 -20.14 30.74 21.96
C PRO A 357 -19.39 31.30 20.74
N ASN A 358 -18.56 32.33 20.95
CA ASN A 358 -17.78 32.97 19.87
C ASN A 358 -16.90 31.98 19.07
N SER A 359 -16.38 30.92 19.70
CA SER A 359 -15.61 29.86 19.03
C SER A 359 -16.45 29.06 18.04
N VAL A 360 -17.72 28.82 18.36
CA VAL A 360 -18.69 28.12 17.51
C VAL A 360 -19.12 29.03 16.35
N LEU A 361 -19.43 30.30 16.65
CA LEU A 361 -19.81 31.28 15.63
C LEU A 361 -18.69 31.52 14.61
N GLY A 362 -17.42 31.56 15.05
CA GLY A 362 -16.27 31.65 14.15
C GLY A 362 -16.14 30.44 13.22
N ARG A 363 -16.49 29.24 13.69
CA ARG A 363 -16.51 28.02 12.86
C ARG A 363 -17.66 28.03 11.86
N ILE A 364 -18.85 28.46 12.28
CA ILE A 364 -20.02 28.62 11.38
C ILE A 364 -19.71 29.65 10.29
N TRP A 365 -19.10 30.79 10.63
CA TRP A 365 -18.65 31.79 9.67
C TRP A 365 -17.74 31.18 8.61
N LYS A 366 -16.69 30.47 9.03
CA LYS A 366 -15.73 29.81 8.13
C LYS A 366 -16.39 28.76 7.21
N LEU A 367 -17.46 28.12 7.66
CA LEU A 367 -18.21 27.14 6.86
C LEU A 367 -19.23 27.80 5.92
N SER A 368 -19.70 29.01 6.22
CA SER A 368 -20.80 29.66 5.51
C SER A 368 -20.31 30.66 4.46
N ASP A 369 -19.17 31.32 4.69
CA ASP A 369 -18.48 32.19 3.74
C ASP A 369 -17.69 31.31 2.73
N VAL A 370 -18.42 30.78 1.74
CA VAL A 370 -17.94 29.76 0.81
C VAL A 370 -16.99 30.36 -0.22
N ASP A 371 -17.27 31.57 -0.70
CA ASP A 371 -16.40 32.29 -1.65
C ASP A 371 -15.29 33.10 -0.95
N ARG A 372 -15.31 33.18 0.38
CA ARG A 372 -14.28 33.80 1.24
C ARG A 372 -14.11 35.29 0.96
N ASP A 373 -15.17 35.96 0.57
CA ASP A 373 -15.14 37.40 0.27
C ASP A 373 -15.34 38.28 1.52
N GLY A 374 -15.62 37.66 2.68
CA GLY A 374 -15.80 38.33 3.96
C GLY A 374 -17.19 38.96 4.16
N MET A 375 -18.13 38.66 3.27
CA MET A 375 -19.54 39.03 3.31
C MET A 375 -20.40 37.75 3.19
N LEU A 376 -21.70 37.87 3.40
CA LEU A 376 -22.62 36.73 3.18
C LEU A 376 -23.72 37.17 2.22
N ASP A 377 -23.89 36.46 1.11
CA ASP A 377 -25.09 36.58 0.28
C ASP A 377 -26.29 35.84 0.91
N ASP A 378 -27.44 35.85 0.23
CA ASP A 378 -28.68 35.26 0.75
C ASP A 378 -28.58 33.74 0.93
N GLU A 379 -27.85 33.04 0.06
CA GLU A 379 -27.66 31.58 0.20
C GLU A 379 -26.67 31.24 1.32
N GLU A 380 -25.59 32.00 1.47
CA GLU A 380 -24.63 31.82 2.56
C GLU A 380 -25.21 32.19 3.92
N PHE A 381 -26.06 33.22 3.97
CA PHE A 381 -26.78 33.57 5.18
C PHE A 381 -27.79 32.48 5.57
N ALA A 382 -28.48 31.89 4.59
CA ALA A 382 -29.36 30.75 4.83
C ALA A 382 -28.57 29.53 5.33
N LEU A 383 -27.38 29.26 4.77
CA LEU A 383 -26.48 28.22 5.26
C LEU A 383 -26.01 28.48 6.71
N ALA A 384 -25.60 29.72 7.02
CA ALA A 384 -25.19 30.11 8.35
C ALA A 384 -26.34 29.94 9.37
N SER A 385 -27.55 30.35 8.98
CA SER A 385 -28.76 30.22 9.80
C SER A 385 -29.10 28.76 10.09
N HIS A 386 -29.03 27.91 9.06
CA HIS A 386 -29.23 26.47 9.22
C HIS A 386 -28.20 25.83 10.16
N LEU A 387 -26.91 26.15 10.01
CA LEU A 387 -25.86 25.64 10.90
C LEU A 387 -26.02 26.12 12.36
N ILE A 388 -26.56 27.34 12.56
CA ILE A 388 -26.90 27.85 13.89
C ILE A 388 -28.08 27.05 14.49
N GLU A 389 -29.14 26.82 13.74
CA GLU A 389 -30.30 26.05 14.20
C GLU A 389 -29.91 24.61 14.56
N VAL A 390 -29.15 23.93 13.68
CA VAL A 390 -28.66 22.58 13.97
C VAL A 390 -27.79 22.56 15.24
N LYS A 391 -27.00 23.61 15.48
CA LYS A 391 -26.20 23.72 16.70
C LYS A 391 -27.02 24.00 17.95
N LEU A 392 -28.10 24.78 17.84
CA LEU A 392 -29.05 25.05 18.93
C LEU A 392 -29.88 23.82 19.29
N GLU A 393 -30.16 22.95 18.32
CA GLU A 393 -30.80 21.63 18.50
C GLU A 393 -29.88 20.60 19.18
N GLY A 394 -28.61 20.96 19.40
CA GLY A 394 -27.65 20.16 20.16
C GLY A 394 -26.72 19.30 19.29
N HIS A 395 -26.81 19.39 17.97
CA HIS A 395 -25.96 18.62 17.07
C HIS A 395 -24.54 19.21 16.94
N GLY A 396 -23.60 18.37 16.48
CA GLY A 396 -22.24 18.78 16.15
C GLY A 396 -22.18 19.58 14.85
N LEU A 397 -21.21 20.51 14.74
CA LEU A 397 -20.92 21.15 13.45
C LEU A 397 -19.95 20.26 12.66
N PRO A 398 -20.12 20.11 11.33
CA PRO A 398 -19.23 19.30 10.52
C PRO A 398 -17.82 19.90 10.46
N PRO A 399 -16.76 19.08 10.33
CA PRO A 399 -15.37 19.56 10.21
C PRO A 399 -15.14 20.35 8.92
N GLU A 400 -15.79 19.95 7.84
CA GLU A 400 -15.77 20.60 6.53
C GLU A 400 -17.19 20.64 5.96
N LEU A 401 -17.48 21.60 5.07
CA LEU A 401 -18.82 21.75 4.48
C LEU A 401 -19.10 20.60 3.47
N PRO A 402 -20.05 19.69 3.74
CA PRO A 402 -20.43 18.60 2.83
C PRO A 402 -21.04 19.13 1.53
N ALA A 403 -20.88 18.40 0.42
CA ALA A 403 -21.36 18.81 -0.90
C ALA A 403 -22.87 19.15 -0.93
N ARG A 404 -23.68 18.42 -0.16
CA ARG A 404 -25.14 18.65 -0.04
C ARG A 404 -25.53 19.95 0.67
N LEU A 405 -24.64 20.54 1.45
CA LEU A 405 -24.84 21.82 2.13
C LEU A 405 -24.26 23.00 1.36
N VAL A 406 -23.45 22.76 0.33
CA VAL A 406 -22.93 23.83 -0.52
C VAL A 406 -24.09 24.48 -1.29
N PRO A 407 -24.25 25.82 -1.20
CA PRO A 407 -25.23 26.56 -1.97
C PRO A 407 -25.18 26.20 -3.46
N PRO A 408 -26.34 25.97 -4.13
CA PRO A 408 -26.37 25.56 -5.53
C PRO A 408 -25.54 26.45 -6.46
N SER A 409 -25.57 27.77 -6.25
CA SER A 409 -24.81 28.73 -7.05
C SER A 409 -23.29 28.58 -6.91
N LYS A 410 -22.81 28.06 -5.77
CA LYS A 410 -21.38 27.95 -5.42
C LYS A 410 -20.79 26.54 -5.62
N ARG A 411 -21.59 25.56 -6.06
CA ARG A 411 -21.14 24.15 -6.28
C ARG A 411 -20.05 24.02 -7.35
N ARG A 412 -20.01 24.91 -8.35
CA ARG A 412 -19.01 24.86 -9.44
C ARG A 412 -17.65 25.49 -9.09
N MET A 413 -17.59 26.37 -8.08
CA MET A 413 -16.33 27.03 -7.70
C MET A 413 -15.36 26.11 -6.96
N LYS A 414 -15.83 24.99 -6.39
CA LYS A 414 -14.97 24.00 -5.71
C LYS A 414 -14.21 23.07 -6.68
N GLY A 415 -14.55 23.08 -7.98
CA GLY A 415 -14.00 22.16 -8.99
C GLY A 415 -12.90 22.73 -9.88
N SER A 416 -12.53 24.01 -9.73
CA SER A 416 -11.53 24.67 -10.58
C SER A 416 -10.15 24.87 -9.96
N ASP A 417 -9.94 24.39 -8.73
CA ASP A 417 -8.61 24.34 -8.09
C ASP A 417 -8.17 22.87 -7.95
N ILE A 418 -7.84 22.23 -9.08
CA ILE A 418 -7.01 21.01 -9.13
C ILE A 418 -5.85 21.25 -10.09
#